data_AF-V5GIZ5-F1
#
_entry.id   AF-V5GIZ5-F1
#
_cell.length_a   1.000
_cell.length_b   1.000
_cell.length_c   1.000
_cell.angle_alpha   90.00
_cell.angle_beta   90.00
_cell.angle_gamma   90.00
#
_symmetry.space_group_name_H-M   'P 1'
#
loop_
_entity.id
_entity.type
_entity.pdbx_description
1 polymer ?
#
loop_
_entity_poly.entity_id
_entity_poly.type
_entity_poly.pdbx_seq_one_letter_code
_entity_poly.pdbx_strand_id
1 'polypeptide(L)'
;KNVKGNEKSAFHKFLEKEDCTLVQLKKICKIHRAIFIQSDTKGKDFCIIQALPYKLFEFPKIIDSEMQKDLNTLLDNADESDNIHDIVFKVGQKYFPAHRYIIST
;
A
#
# COMPACT_ATOMS: atom_id res chain seq x y z
N LYS A 1 48.17 47.55 -18.49
CA LYS A 1 47.74 46.38 -17.68
C LYS A 1 47.01 45.42 -18.62
N ASN A 2 47.42 44.14 -18.60
CA ASN A 2 47.15 43.09 -19.58
C ASN A 2 45.69 42.96 -20.03
N VAL A 3 45.46 43.07 -21.34
CA VAL A 3 44.29 42.51 -22.03
C VAL A 3 44.63 41.06 -22.32
N LYS A 4 44.21 40.14 -21.44
CA LYS A 4 44.31 38.70 -21.73
C LYS A 4 43.22 38.34 -22.73
N GLY A 5 43.64 38.01 -23.95
CA GLY A 5 42.80 37.37 -24.95
C GLY A 5 42.19 36.10 -24.40
N ASN A 6 40.88 35.99 -24.50
CA ASN A 6 40.14 34.80 -24.10
C ASN A 6 40.27 33.78 -25.24
N GLU A 7 41.23 32.87 -25.13
CA GLU A 7 41.41 31.76 -26.07
C GLU A 7 40.19 30.83 -25.96
N LYS A 8 39.19 31.06 -26.82
CA LYS A 8 38.05 30.16 -26.98
C LYS A 8 38.57 28.86 -27.61
N SER A 9 38.59 27.77 -26.85
CA SER A 9 39.00 26.44 -27.33
C SER A 9 38.22 26.05 -28.59
N ALA A 10 38.94 25.75 -29.68
CA ALA A 10 38.35 25.44 -30.99
C ALA A 10 37.43 24.20 -31.03
N PHE A 11 37.36 23.43 -29.95
CA PHE A 11 36.59 22.19 -29.86
C PHE A 11 35.20 22.33 -29.23
N HIS A 12 34.92 23.41 -28.49
CA HIS A 12 33.61 23.63 -27.87
C HIS A 12 33.17 25.08 -28.05
N LYS A 13 32.18 25.30 -28.93
CA LYS A 13 31.49 26.58 -29.04
C LYS A 13 30.47 26.65 -27.90
N PHE A 14 30.82 27.34 -26.82
CA PHE A 14 29.86 27.68 -25.79
C PHE A 14 28.80 28.63 -26.38
N LEU A 15 27.55 28.45 -25.97
CA LEU A 15 26.49 29.39 -26.32
C LEU A 15 26.78 30.72 -25.62
N GLU A 16 26.76 31.81 -26.38
CA GLU A 16 26.84 33.15 -25.81
C GLU A 16 25.52 33.45 -25.11
N LYS A 17 25.56 34.27 -24.06
CA LYS A 17 24.38 34.56 -23.25
C LYS A 17 23.30 35.28 -24.07
N GLU A 18 23.72 36.07 -25.05
CA GLU A 18 22.84 36.79 -25.97
C GLU A 18 22.07 35.84 -26.91
N ASP A 19 22.59 34.64 -27.15
CA ASP A 19 21.96 33.60 -27.97
C ASP A 19 21.03 32.68 -27.16
N CYS A 20 20.92 32.91 -25.84
CA CYS A 20 20.16 32.05 -24.93
C CYS A 20 18.84 32.70 -24.49
N THR A 21 17.76 31.91 -24.47
CA THR A 21 16.50 32.31 -23.80
C THR A 21 16.47 31.76 -22.37
N LEU A 22 16.26 32.65 -21.39
CA LEU A 22 16.07 32.25 -20.00
C LEU A 22 14.65 31.73 -19.78
N VAL A 23 14.53 30.47 -19.37
CA VAL A 23 13.25 29.85 -19.01
C VAL A 23 13.22 29.60 -17.51
N GLN A 24 12.22 30.16 -16.83
CA GLN A 24 11.98 29.91 -15.41
C GLN A 24 11.10 28.67 -15.24
N LEU A 25 11.61 27.66 -14.54
CA LEU A 25 10.88 26.43 -14.25
C LEU A 25 10.27 26.48 -12.85
N LYS A 26 9.01 26.06 -12.72
CA LYS A 26 8.32 25.91 -11.43
C LYS A 26 7.79 24.49 -11.28
N LYS A 27 8.07 23.86 -10.14
CA LYS A 27 7.54 22.54 -9.82
C LYS A 27 6.04 22.62 -9.53
N ILE A 28 5.27 21.71 -10.14
CA ILE A 28 3.87 21.51 -9.79
C ILE A 28 3.82 20.46 -8.67
N CYS A 29 3.25 20.84 -7.53
CA CYS A 29 3.19 19.98 -6.34
C CYS A 29 2.19 18.83 -6.49
N LYS A 30 2.32 17.80 -5.65
CA LYS A 30 1.38 16.66 -5.52
C LYS A 30 1.24 15.74 -6.75
N ILE A 31 2.10 15.91 -7.76
CA ILE A 31 2.21 14.98 -8.89
C ILE A 31 3.36 14.02 -8.62
N HIS A 32 3.05 12.75 -8.40
CA HIS A 32 4.04 11.74 -8.00
C HIS A 32 4.37 10.73 -9.09
N ARG A 33 3.45 10.49 -10.04
CA ARG A 33 3.56 9.43 -11.06
C ARG A 33 2.81 9.81 -12.34
N ALA A 34 3.11 10.98 -12.91
CA ALA A 34 2.50 11.41 -14.16
C ALA A 34 2.89 10.43 -15.29
N ILE A 35 1.89 9.90 -15.99
CA ILE A 35 2.04 9.02 -17.16
C ILE A 35 1.85 9.85 -18.43
N PHE A 36 0.96 10.85 -18.37
CA PHE A 36 0.62 11.69 -19.51
C PHE A 36 0.29 13.10 -19.03
N ILE A 37 0.69 14.11 -19.82
CA ILE A 37 0.48 15.53 -19.54
C ILE A 37 0.00 16.18 -20.85
N GLN A 38 -1.10 16.93 -20.77
CA GLN A 38 -1.60 17.77 -21.87
C GLN A 38 -1.87 19.17 -21.34
N SER A 39 -1.58 20.20 -22.14
CA SER A 39 -1.90 21.60 -21.82
C SER A 39 -2.64 22.27 -22.97
N ASP A 40 -3.34 23.36 -22.66
CA ASP A 40 -3.88 24.26 -23.67
C ASP A 40 -2.76 25.03 -24.39
N THR A 41 -3.08 25.70 -25.50
CA THR A 41 -2.09 26.42 -26.31
C THR A 41 -1.42 27.59 -25.57
N LYS A 42 -2.06 28.11 -24.51
CA LYS A 42 -1.53 29.19 -23.69
C LYS A 42 -0.80 28.67 -22.44
N GLY A 43 -0.82 27.37 -22.18
CA GLY A 43 -0.19 26.75 -20.99
C GLY A 43 -0.81 27.19 -19.66
N LYS A 44 -2.04 27.71 -19.67
CA LYS A 44 -2.75 28.15 -18.46
C LYS A 44 -3.46 26.99 -17.79
N ASP A 45 -4.05 26.12 -18.60
CA ASP A 45 -4.83 24.97 -18.15
C ASP A 45 -4.16 23.68 -18.62
N PHE A 46 -4.08 22.69 -17.72
CA PHE A 46 -3.42 21.42 -18.01
C PHE A 46 -4.12 20.25 -17.33
N CYS A 47 -3.97 19.07 -17.92
CA CYS A 47 -4.46 17.80 -17.40
C CYS A 47 -3.30 16.83 -17.26
N ILE A 48 -3.29 16.07 -16.17
CA ILE A 48 -2.25 15.08 -15.87
C ILE A 48 -2.91 13.78 -15.49
N ILE A 49 -2.55 12.71 -16.20
CA ILE A 49 -2.95 11.35 -15.83
C ILE A 49 -1.86 10.78 -14.92
N GLN A 50 -2.22 10.42 -13.68
CA GLN A 50 -1.29 9.80 -12.73
C GLN A 50 -1.53 8.30 -12.62
N ALA A 51 -0.45 7.52 -12.52
CA ALA A 51 -0.53 6.11 -12.21
C ALA A 51 -1.05 5.90 -10.79
N LEU A 52 -1.86 4.84 -10.61
CA LEU A 52 -2.26 4.42 -9.27
C LEU A 52 -1.03 4.10 -8.42
N PRO A 53 -0.97 4.59 -7.17
CA PRO A 53 0.17 4.33 -6.28
C PRO A 53 0.38 2.84 -6.00
N TYR A 54 -0.67 2.02 -6.10
CA TYR A 54 -0.68 0.61 -5.70
C TYR A 54 -0.66 -0.39 -6.84
N LYS A 55 -0.29 0.01 -8.07
CA LYS A 55 -0.30 -0.91 -9.24
C LYS A 55 0.62 -2.14 -9.08
N LEU A 56 1.61 -2.07 -8.19
CA LEU A 56 2.53 -3.17 -7.85
C LEU A 56 2.28 -3.74 -6.43
N PHE A 57 1.16 -3.38 -5.80
CA PHE A 57 0.83 -3.85 -4.46
C PHE A 57 -0.25 -4.92 -4.56
N GLU A 58 0.13 -6.17 -4.29
CA GLU A 58 -0.84 -7.24 -4.07
C GLU A 58 -1.33 -7.12 -2.62
N PHE A 59 -2.62 -6.89 -2.46
CA PHE A 59 -3.22 -6.95 -1.13
C PHE A 59 -3.13 -8.40 -0.63
N PRO A 60 -2.69 -8.63 0.63
CA PRO A 60 -2.74 -9.96 1.19
C PRO A 60 -4.20 -10.44 1.19
N LYS A 61 -4.43 -11.66 0.73
CA LYS A 61 -5.75 -12.28 0.80
C LYS A 61 -6.04 -12.58 2.28
N ILE A 62 -6.94 -11.82 2.87
CA ILE A 62 -7.48 -12.11 4.19
C ILE A 62 -8.36 -13.36 4.03
N ILE A 63 -8.02 -14.43 4.74
CA ILE A 63 -8.86 -15.63 4.81
C ILE A 63 -10.05 -15.36 5.72
N ASP A 64 -11.17 -16.01 5.42
CA ASP A 64 -12.35 -15.97 6.29
C ASP A 64 -12.04 -16.65 7.62
N SER A 65 -12.73 -16.24 8.68
CA SER A 65 -12.54 -16.83 10.01
C SER A 65 -13.07 -18.27 10.05
N GLU A 66 -12.23 -19.21 10.49
CA GLU A 66 -12.64 -20.61 10.73
C GLU A 66 -13.11 -20.84 12.18
N MET A 67 -13.17 -19.79 13.02
CA MET A 67 -13.45 -19.88 14.45
C MET A 67 -14.74 -20.66 14.78
N GLN A 68 -15.81 -20.44 14.02
CA GLN A 68 -17.07 -21.16 14.25
C GLN A 68 -16.94 -22.66 13.99
N LYS A 69 -16.22 -23.03 12.93
CA LYS A 69 -15.98 -24.44 12.58
C LYS A 69 -15.10 -25.11 13.64
N ASP A 70 -14.08 -24.41 14.11
CA ASP A 70 -13.17 -24.91 15.14
C ASP A 70 -13.90 -25.12 16.47
N LEU A 71 -14.77 -24.17 16.87
CA LEU A 71 -15.58 -24.29 18.09
C LEU A 71 -16.64 -25.40 18.00
N ASN A 72 -17.26 -25.60 16.82
CA ASN A 72 -18.16 -26.74 16.61
C ASN A 72 -17.40 -28.06 16.72
N THR A 73 -16.21 -28.14 16.12
CA THR A 73 -15.36 -29.33 16.21
C THR A 73 -14.96 -29.61 17.66
N LEU A 74 -14.70 -28.57 18.46
CA LEU A 74 -14.41 -28.70 19.88
C LEU A 74 -15.61 -29.20 20.69
N LEU A 75 -16.83 -28.78 20.33
CA LEU A 75 -18.07 -29.26 20.95
C LEU A 75 -18.36 -30.73 20.58
N ASP A 76 -18.23 -31.08 19.31
CA ASP A 76 -18.55 -32.41 18.79
C ASP A 76 -17.59 -33.49 19.30
N ASN A 77 -16.34 -33.12 19.58
CA ASN A 77 -15.32 -34.02 20.12
C ASN A 77 -15.26 -34.05 21.65
N ALA A 78 -16.10 -33.28 22.34
CA ALA A 78 -16.13 -33.29 23.79
C ALA A 78 -16.63 -34.67 24.27
N ASP A 79 -15.83 -35.32 25.12
CA ASP A 79 -16.11 -36.66 25.65
C ASP A 79 -15.74 -36.75 27.14
N GLU A 80 -16.42 -37.61 27.91
CA GLU A 80 -16.14 -37.80 29.34
C GLU A 80 -14.72 -38.34 29.61
N SER A 81 -14.08 -38.94 28.59
CA SER A 81 -12.71 -39.45 28.64
C SER A 81 -11.67 -38.51 28.03
N ASP A 82 -12.10 -37.36 27.49
CA ASP A 82 -11.16 -36.38 26.96
C ASP A 82 -10.40 -35.69 28.11
N ASN A 83 -9.23 -35.11 27.80
CA ASN A 83 -8.39 -34.43 28.78
C ASN A 83 -8.59 -32.90 28.80
N ILE A 84 -9.59 -32.38 28.09
CA ILE A 84 -9.77 -30.95 27.85
C ILE A 84 -11.08 -30.39 28.39
N HIS A 85 -12.12 -31.22 28.55
CA HIS A 85 -13.34 -30.87 29.23
C HIS A 85 -13.06 -30.63 30.71
N ASP A 86 -13.66 -29.57 31.24
CA ASP A 86 -13.50 -29.13 32.63
C ASP A 86 -14.85 -29.07 33.37
N ILE A 87 -15.94 -29.42 32.69
CA ILE A 87 -17.29 -29.53 33.24
C ILE A 87 -18.11 -30.61 32.53
N VAL A 88 -19.00 -31.28 33.26
CA VAL A 88 -19.96 -32.24 32.71
C VAL A 88 -21.36 -31.88 33.19
N PHE A 89 -22.28 -31.63 32.25
CA PHE A 89 -23.69 -31.40 32.57
C PHE A 89 -24.45 -32.74 32.61
N LYS A 90 -25.19 -32.98 33.69
CA LYS A 90 -26.09 -34.12 33.80
C LYS A 90 -27.53 -33.68 33.56
N VAL A 91 -28.15 -34.18 32.49
CA VAL A 91 -29.55 -33.90 32.15
C VAL A 91 -30.31 -35.23 32.12
N GLY A 92 -31.06 -35.49 33.20
CA GLY A 92 -31.72 -36.77 33.41
C GLY A 92 -30.70 -37.90 33.55
N GLN A 93 -30.69 -38.81 32.57
CA GLN A 93 -29.76 -39.95 32.50
C GLN A 93 -28.63 -39.76 31.47
N LYS A 94 -28.50 -38.57 30.88
CA LYS A 94 -27.46 -38.24 29.91
C LYS A 94 -26.43 -37.29 30.50
N TYR A 95 -25.19 -37.44 30.04
CA TYR A 95 -24.05 -36.62 30.41
C TYR A 95 -23.55 -35.86 29.18
N PHE A 96 -23.18 -34.59 29.37
CA PHE A 96 -22.71 -33.70 28.32
C PHE A 96 -21.41 -33.05 28.79
N PRO A 97 -20.24 -33.57 28.39
CA PRO A 97 -18.96 -32.92 28.63
C PRO A 97 -18.89 -31.60 27.86
N ALA A 98 -18.32 -30.57 28.48
CA ALA A 98 -18.23 -29.23 27.93
C ALA A 98 -17.04 -28.46 28.50
N HIS A 99 -16.88 -27.22 28.02
CA HIS A 99 -15.79 -26.32 28.39
C HIS A 99 -16.36 -25.09 29.11
N ARG A 100 -16.06 -24.94 30.40
CA ARG A 100 -16.59 -23.93 31.33
C ARG A 100 -16.36 -22.52 30.81
N TYR A 101 -15.18 -22.26 30.25
CA TYR A 101 -14.84 -20.94 29.70
C TYR A 101 -15.73 -20.55 28.51
N ILE A 102 -16.12 -21.52 27.69
CA ILE A 102 -16.98 -21.30 26.52
C ILE A 102 -18.42 -21.03 26.97
N ILE A 103 -18.91 -21.82 27.93
CA ILE A 103 -20.27 -21.68 28.45
C ILE A 103 -20.44 -20.46 29.37
N SER A 104 -19.38 -19.95 29.98
CA SER A 104 -19.43 -18.79 30.88
C SER A 104 -19.65 -17.44 30.19
N THR A 105 -19.97 -17.44 28.89
CA THR A 105 -20.35 -16.24 28.15
C THR A 105 -21.82 -15.89 28.36
#